data_AF-A0A843WHX9-F1
#
_entry.id   AF-A0A843WHX9-F1
#
_cell.length_a   1.000
_cell.length_b   1.000
_cell.length_c   1.000
_cell.angle_alpha   90.00
_cell.angle_beta   90.00
_cell.angle_gamma   90.00
#
_symmetry.space_group_name_H-M   'P 1'
#
loop_
_entity.id
_entity.type
_entity.pdbx_description
1 polymer ?
#
loop_
_entity_poly.entity_id
_entity_poly.type
_entity_poly.pdbx_seq_one_letter_code
_entity_poly.pdbx_strand_id
1 'polypeptide(L)'
;MSFAKFSQLILWFSFFPALKDNCISLVQGPGMVTFIHLAKNVNSAELGWYGEPILDVCSRNIASSDELWDLVVEMSVLLLTCIERGNPRSPWYAQILSEMLDHLERQPESKKRRVAWLLHIEPVLNAMGLLLLAHFRRIFVLVFQWLHAEDDETIILVLERVHTIVKLTWVRKSPFILRLIDELTLVYKVAAMKKEREAIRTRIVRIIVLLQKCQGTQLEAAWEKHKDDPDLAALTSLHRSSKGALPR
;
A
#
# COMPACT_ATOMS: atom_id res chain seq x y z
N MET A 1 34.36 -17.70 -4.88
CA MET A 1 33.06 -18.13 -4.30
C MET A 1 33.27 -18.27 -2.80
N SER A 2 32.72 -17.36 -1.98
CA SER A 2 32.98 -17.32 -0.53
C SER A 2 32.20 -18.43 0.19
N PHE A 3 32.80 -19.02 1.23
CA PHE A 3 32.22 -20.05 2.10
C PHE A 3 30.85 -19.62 2.68
N ALA A 4 30.60 -18.32 2.82
CA ALA A 4 29.31 -17.75 3.21
C ALA A 4 28.18 -18.03 2.19
N LYS A 5 28.49 -18.03 0.88
CA LYS A 5 27.50 -18.32 -0.18
C LYS A 5 27.10 -19.79 -0.21
N PHE A 6 28.01 -20.69 0.19
CA PHE A 6 27.74 -22.13 0.24
C PHE A 6 26.89 -22.50 1.47
N SER A 7 27.15 -21.87 2.63
CA SER A 7 26.33 -22.02 3.84
C SER A 7 24.90 -21.50 3.67
N GLN A 8 24.73 -20.36 2.97
CA GLN A 8 23.39 -19.83 2.64
C GLN A 8 22.61 -20.72 1.68
N LEU A 9 23.28 -21.36 0.71
CA LEU A 9 22.64 -22.34 -0.20
C LEU A 9 22.19 -23.60 0.55
N ILE A 10 22.96 -24.07 1.53
CA ILE A 10 22.61 -25.25 2.36
C ILE A 10 21.42 -24.97 3.28
N LEU A 11 21.34 -23.76 3.84
CA LEU A 11 20.14 -23.30 4.56
C LEU A 11 18.93 -23.23 3.64
N TRP A 12 19.12 -22.75 2.41
CA TRP A 12 18.09 -22.73 1.37
C TRP A 12 17.51 -24.12 1.07
N PHE A 13 18.34 -25.14 0.86
CA PHE A 13 17.87 -26.51 0.61
C PHE A 13 17.18 -27.15 1.82
N SER A 14 17.51 -26.72 3.04
CA SER A 14 16.89 -27.24 4.26
C SER A 14 15.55 -26.56 4.58
N PHE A 15 15.39 -25.27 4.27
CA PHE A 15 14.18 -24.50 4.57
C PHE A 15 13.12 -24.50 3.45
N PHE A 16 13.54 -24.64 2.19
CA PHE A 16 12.62 -24.60 1.06
C PHE A 16 11.55 -25.70 1.08
N PRO A 17 11.86 -26.97 1.46
CA PRO A 17 10.85 -28.00 1.67
C PRO A 17 9.91 -27.66 2.84
N ALA A 18 10.45 -27.10 3.94
CA ALA A 18 9.67 -26.74 5.13
C ALA A 18 8.73 -25.53 4.95
N LEU A 19 9.02 -24.62 4.00
CA LEU A 19 8.08 -23.57 3.57
C LEU A 19 7.07 -24.06 2.52
N LYS A 20 7.42 -25.10 1.77
CA LYS A 20 6.58 -25.65 0.70
C LYS A 20 5.47 -26.53 1.25
N ASP A 21 5.79 -27.35 2.25
CA ASP A 21 4.84 -28.17 2.98
C ASP A 21 4.34 -27.34 4.17
N ASN A 22 3.03 -27.22 4.40
CA ASN A 22 2.42 -26.46 5.51
C ASN A 22 2.78 -27.01 6.93
N CYS A 23 3.96 -27.60 7.10
CA CYS A 23 4.41 -28.24 8.31
C CYS A 23 5.06 -27.23 9.27
N ILE A 24 4.36 -27.04 10.39
CA ILE A 24 4.81 -26.52 11.68
C ILE A 24 5.14 -25.02 11.67
N SER A 25 4.22 -24.22 12.21
CA SER A 25 4.32 -22.76 12.43
C SER A 25 5.63 -22.30 13.08
N LEU A 26 6.29 -23.18 13.84
CA LEU A 26 7.56 -22.93 14.53
C LEU A 26 8.74 -22.65 13.58
N VAL A 27 8.75 -23.20 12.36
CA VAL A 27 9.86 -23.04 11.39
C VAL A 27 9.55 -21.94 10.38
N GLN A 28 8.27 -21.66 10.14
CA GLN A 28 7.82 -20.68 9.16
C GLN A 28 8.24 -19.25 9.54
N GLY A 29 8.02 -18.83 10.80
CA GLY A 29 8.41 -17.50 11.28
C GLY A 29 9.91 -17.21 11.10
N PRO A 30 10.82 -18.03 11.65
CA PRO A 30 12.26 -17.87 11.45
C PRO A 30 12.70 -17.92 9.98
N GLY A 31 12.05 -18.77 9.17
CA GLY A 31 12.28 -18.82 7.72
C GLY A 31 11.95 -17.48 7.05
N MET A 32 10.79 -16.89 7.35
CA MET A 32 10.39 -15.59 6.82
C MET A 32 11.34 -14.47 7.24
N VAL A 33 11.77 -14.44 8.51
CA VAL A 33 12.77 -13.47 8.99
C VAL A 33 14.09 -13.59 8.22
N THR A 34 14.52 -14.82 7.93
CA THR A 34 15.73 -15.07 7.14
C THR A 34 15.56 -14.53 5.72
N PHE A 35 14.42 -14.77 5.07
CA PHE A 35 14.14 -14.23 3.75
C PHE A 35 14.07 -12.70 3.71
N ILE A 36 13.46 -12.07 4.72
CA ILE A 36 13.47 -10.61 4.89
C ILE A 36 14.91 -10.09 4.97
N HIS A 37 15.75 -10.75 5.78
CA HIS A 37 17.15 -10.38 5.91
C HIS A 37 17.91 -10.54 4.58
N LEU A 38 17.68 -11.64 3.86
CA LEU A 38 18.29 -11.86 2.54
C LEU A 38 17.84 -10.79 1.54
N ALA A 39 16.54 -10.49 1.44
CA ALA A 39 16.02 -9.48 0.52
C ALA A 39 16.59 -8.09 0.77
N LYS A 40 16.89 -7.75 2.03
CA LYS A 40 17.50 -6.46 2.40
C LYS A 40 19.01 -6.38 2.16
N ASN A 41 19.72 -7.50 2.10
CA ASN A 41 21.20 -7.52 2.13
C ASN A 41 21.85 -8.19 0.91
N VAL A 42 21.12 -9.01 0.16
CA VAL A 42 21.63 -9.75 -1.00
C VAL A 42 21.32 -9.00 -2.29
N ASN A 43 22.21 -9.09 -3.28
CA ASN A 43 21.98 -8.48 -4.57
C ASN A 43 20.78 -9.14 -5.28
N SER A 44 19.86 -8.33 -5.81
CA SER A 44 18.72 -8.77 -6.63
C SER A 44 19.08 -9.76 -7.74
N ALA A 45 20.29 -9.66 -8.31
CA ALA A 45 20.75 -10.58 -9.34
C ALA A 45 20.91 -12.02 -8.82
N GLU A 46 21.27 -12.21 -7.55
CA GLU A 46 21.44 -13.54 -6.95
C GLU A 46 20.10 -14.18 -6.59
N LEU A 47 19.14 -13.38 -6.10
CA LEU A 47 17.78 -13.84 -5.82
C LEU A 47 16.99 -14.15 -7.10
N GLY A 48 17.24 -13.40 -8.19
CA GLY A 48 16.54 -13.57 -9.46
C GLY A 48 16.68 -14.98 -10.08
N TRP A 49 17.78 -15.69 -9.83
CA TRP A 49 17.97 -17.07 -10.33
C TRP A 49 16.95 -18.06 -9.77
N TYR A 50 16.34 -17.74 -8.63
CA TYR A 50 15.34 -18.56 -7.95
C TYR A 50 13.98 -17.86 -7.86
N GLY A 51 13.75 -16.85 -8.71
CA GLY A 51 12.61 -15.96 -8.61
C GLY A 51 11.26 -16.69 -8.56
N GLU A 52 10.97 -17.47 -9.59
CA GLU A 52 9.70 -18.21 -9.74
C GLU A 52 9.36 -19.10 -8.52
N PRO A 53 10.25 -20.01 -8.05
CA PRO A 53 9.98 -20.79 -6.84
C PRO A 53 9.79 -19.97 -5.57
N ILE A 54 10.54 -18.86 -5.41
CA ILE A 54 10.39 -17.98 -4.24
C ILE A 54 9.01 -17.32 -4.26
N LEU A 55 8.61 -16.75 -5.39
CA LEU A 55 7.36 -16.00 -5.49
C LEU A 55 6.14 -16.92 -5.36
N ASP A 56 6.24 -18.16 -5.86
CA ASP A 56 5.23 -19.20 -5.61
C ASP A 56 5.07 -19.48 -4.11
N VAL A 57 6.17 -19.61 -3.37
CA VAL A 57 6.15 -19.78 -1.92
C VAL A 57 5.55 -18.56 -1.23
N CYS A 58 5.88 -17.34 -1.65
CA CYS A 58 5.25 -16.12 -1.12
C CYS A 58 3.73 -16.15 -1.30
N SER A 59 3.25 -16.44 -2.51
CA SER A 59 1.83 -16.51 -2.84
C SER A 59 1.09 -17.51 -1.94
N ARG A 60 1.66 -18.71 -1.77
CA ARG A 60 1.04 -19.77 -0.94
C ARG A 60 1.00 -19.42 0.55
N ASN A 61 2.03 -18.73 1.07
CA ASN A 61 2.07 -18.32 2.48
C ASN A 61 1.09 -17.19 2.82
N ILE A 62 0.81 -16.28 1.87
CA ILE A 62 -0.22 -15.24 2.05
C ILE A 62 -1.60 -15.87 2.25
N ALA A 63 -1.91 -16.91 1.47
CA ALA A 63 -3.19 -17.59 1.55
C ALA A 63 -3.40 -18.34 2.88
N SER A 64 -2.33 -18.78 3.55
CA SER A 64 -2.41 -19.72 4.68
C SER A 64 -2.05 -19.13 6.05
N SER A 65 -1.49 -17.91 6.15
CA SER A 65 -0.90 -17.42 7.40
C SER A 65 -1.67 -16.27 8.05
N ASP A 66 -2.51 -16.60 9.03
CA ASP A 66 -3.22 -15.61 9.85
C ASP A 66 -2.35 -15.03 10.99
N GLU A 67 -1.46 -15.83 11.58
CA GLU A 67 -0.66 -15.46 12.76
C GLU A 67 0.60 -14.66 12.41
N LEU A 68 1.25 -15.00 11.30
CA LEU A 68 2.51 -14.40 10.84
C LEU A 68 2.30 -13.35 9.75
N TRP A 69 1.08 -12.84 9.62
CA TRP A 69 0.69 -11.89 8.58
C TRP A 69 1.70 -10.76 8.36
N ASP A 70 2.17 -10.13 9.44
CA ASP A 70 3.10 -9.00 9.36
C ASP A 70 4.41 -9.40 8.65
N LEU A 71 4.96 -10.56 9.01
CA LEU A 71 6.18 -11.11 8.39
C LEU A 71 5.92 -11.54 6.94
N VAL A 72 4.77 -12.15 6.67
CA VAL A 72 4.40 -12.60 5.32
C VAL A 72 4.27 -11.42 4.37
N VAL A 73 3.63 -10.34 4.79
CA VAL A 73 3.50 -9.13 3.98
C VAL A 73 4.88 -8.53 3.72
N GLU A 74 5.68 -8.29 4.77
CA GLU A 74 7.00 -7.68 4.61
C GLU A 74 7.88 -8.52 3.68
N MET A 75 7.98 -9.82 3.93
CA MET A 75 8.74 -10.76 3.13
C MET A 75 8.29 -10.74 1.67
N SER A 76 6.99 -10.84 1.42
CA SER A 76 6.44 -10.93 0.06
C SER A 76 6.68 -9.65 -0.73
N VAL A 77 6.47 -8.48 -0.11
CA VAL A 77 6.77 -7.19 -0.77
C VAL A 77 8.25 -7.09 -1.14
N LEU A 78 9.14 -7.40 -0.20
CA LEU A 78 10.58 -7.29 -0.42
C LEU A 78 11.05 -8.24 -1.51
N LEU A 79 10.70 -9.52 -1.43
CA LEU A 79 11.13 -10.51 -2.42
C LEU A 79 10.56 -10.22 -3.80
N LEU A 80 9.26 -9.88 -3.90
CA LEU A 80 8.62 -9.50 -5.16
C LEU A 80 9.34 -8.33 -5.83
N THR A 81 9.55 -7.24 -5.08
CA THR A 81 10.17 -6.03 -5.64
C THR A 81 11.66 -6.21 -5.91
N CYS A 82 12.35 -7.10 -5.19
CA CYS A 82 13.73 -7.48 -5.49
C CYS A 82 13.86 -8.37 -6.75
N ILE A 83 12.97 -9.35 -6.92
CA ILE A 83 13.02 -10.35 -8.01
C ILE A 83 12.48 -9.76 -9.32
N GLU A 84 11.26 -9.24 -9.29
CA GLU A 84 10.59 -8.70 -10.48
C GLU A 84 11.09 -7.30 -10.85
N ARG A 85 11.73 -6.62 -9.90
CA ARG A 85 12.30 -5.28 -10.08
C ARG A 85 11.22 -4.32 -10.61
N GLY A 86 11.64 -3.34 -11.39
CA GLY A 86 10.76 -2.42 -12.11
C GLY A 86 10.09 -3.02 -13.35
N ASN A 87 9.77 -4.33 -13.38
CA ASN A 87 8.88 -4.90 -14.40
C ASN A 87 7.41 -4.85 -13.92
N PRO A 88 6.69 -3.74 -14.14
CA PRO A 88 5.30 -3.60 -13.71
C PRO A 88 4.38 -4.68 -14.29
N ARG A 89 4.73 -5.24 -15.46
CA ARG A 89 3.89 -6.19 -16.20
C ARG A 89 4.03 -7.63 -15.73
N SER A 90 4.87 -7.88 -14.73
CA SER A 90 4.99 -9.22 -14.17
C SER A 90 3.65 -9.68 -13.59
N PRO A 91 3.17 -10.89 -13.92
CA PRO A 91 1.93 -11.42 -13.36
C PRO A 91 2.02 -11.58 -11.83
N TRP A 92 3.23 -11.75 -11.29
CA TRP A 92 3.47 -11.89 -9.86
C TRP A 92 3.01 -10.68 -9.04
N TYR A 93 3.10 -9.46 -9.59
CA TYR A 93 2.57 -8.27 -8.94
C TYR A 93 1.06 -8.36 -8.73
N ALA A 94 0.32 -8.72 -9.78
CA ALA A 94 -1.13 -8.83 -9.72
C ALA A 94 -1.56 -10.00 -8.82
N GLN A 95 -0.85 -11.13 -8.89
CA GLN A 95 -1.14 -12.32 -8.09
C GLN A 95 -0.92 -12.05 -6.59
N ILE A 96 0.29 -11.64 -6.19
CA ILE A 96 0.61 -11.39 -4.77
C ILE A 96 -0.27 -10.29 -4.18
N LEU A 97 -0.52 -9.20 -4.92
CA LEU A 97 -1.44 -8.16 -4.46
C LEU A 97 -2.85 -8.70 -4.28
N SER A 98 -3.35 -9.54 -5.19
CA SER A 98 -4.69 -10.12 -5.08
C SER A 98 -4.82 -11.04 -3.88
N GLU A 99 -3.82 -11.90 -3.62
CA GLU A 99 -3.79 -12.75 -2.43
C GLU A 99 -3.80 -11.92 -1.14
N MET A 100 -3.02 -10.83 -1.09
CA MET A 100 -3.03 -9.94 0.07
C MET A 100 -4.40 -9.28 0.28
N LEU A 101 -5.00 -8.80 -0.80
CA LEU A 101 -6.33 -8.17 -0.76
C LEU A 101 -7.41 -9.18 -0.36
N ASP A 102 -7.35 -10.42 -0.84
CA ASP A 102 -8.30 -11.48 -0.45
C ASP A 102 -8.25 -11.71 1.07
N HIS A 103 -7.04 -11.72 1.64
CA HIS A 103 -6.84 -11.91 3.06
C HIS A 103 -7.34 -10.72 3.89
N LEU A 104 -7.15 -9.49 3.40
CA LEU A 104 -7.63 -8.26 4.04
C LEU A 104 -9.16 -8.12 3.97
N GLU A 105 -9.78 -8.49 2.85
CA GLU A 105 -11.23 -8.42 2.66
C GLU A 105 -11.99 -9.41 3.55
N ARG A 106 -11.36 -10.51 3.99
CA ARG A 106 -11.95 -11.45 4.96
C ARG A 106 -12.02 -10.89 6.38
N GLN A 107 -11.06 -10.05 6.77
CA GLN A 107 -10.98 -9.47 8.12
C GLN A 107 -10.57 -7.98 8.08
N PRO A 108 -11.39 -7.12 7.47
CA PRO A 108 -10.99 -5.73 7.20
C PRO A 108 -10.87 -4.91 8.50
N GLU A 109 -11.52 -5.33 9.58
CA GLU A 109 -11.50 -4.66 10.88
C GLU A 109 -10.24 -4.95 11.71
N SER A 110 -9.44 -5.95 11.32
CA SER A 110 -8.23 -6.31 12.06
C SER A 110 -7.17 -5.20 11.95
N LYS A 111 -6.95 -4.47 13.05
CA LYS A 111 -5.94 -3.41 13.13
C LYS A 111 -4.54 -3.92 12.74
N LYS A 112 -4.12 -5.04 13.34
CA LYS A 112 -2.79 -5.64 13.10
C LYS A 112 -2.57 -5.89 11.60
N ARG A 113 -3.55 -6.53 10.94
CA ARG A 113 -3.43 -6.88 9.52
C ARG A 113 -3.32 -5.68 8.61
N ARG A 114 -4.20 -4.71 8.86
CA ARG A 114 -4.26 -3.47 8.10
C ARG A 114 -2.98 -2.65 8.25
N VAL A 115 -2.51 -2.45 9.49
CA VAL A 115 -1.29 -1.69 9.77
C VAL A 115 -0.09 -2.33 9.08
N ALA A 116 0.09 -3.65 9.20
CA ALA A 116 1.19 -4.34 8.53
C ALA A 116 1.15 -4.18 7.00
N TRP A 117 -0.03 -4.33 6.39
CA TRP A 117 -0.17 -4.11 4.95
C TRP A 117 0.16 -2.67 4.54
N LEU A 118 -0.41 -1.68 5.24
CA LEU A 118 -0.19 -0.27 4.92
C LEU A 118 1.27 0.15 5.10
N LEU A 119 1.96 -0.38 6.12
CA LEU A 119 3.38 -0.12 6.37
C LEU A 119 4.25 -0.60 5.21
N HIS A 120 3.98 -1.80 4.69
CA HIS A 120 4.89 -2.45 3.76
C HIS A 120 4.51 -2.32 2.28
N ILE A 121 3.25 -2.07 1.90
CA ILE A 121 2.82 -2.24 0.50
C ILE A 121 3.38 -1.22 -0.52
N GLU A 122 3.88 -0.06 -0.07
CA GLU A 122 4.26 1.03 -0.97
C GLU A 122 5.24 0.67 -2.11
N PRO A 123 6.29 -0.16 -1.92
CA PRO A 123 7.16 -0.60 -3.01
C PRO A 123 6.40 -1.33 -4.13
N VAL A 124 5.40 -2.15 -3.79
CA VAL A 124 4.53 -2.81 -4.78
C VAL A 124 3.66 -1.78 -5.51
N LEU A 125 3.09 -0.82 -4.79
CA LEU A 125 2.32 0.26 -5.41
C LEU A 125 3.19 1.03 -6.43
N ASN A 126 4.39 1.44 -6.01
CA ASN A 126 5.34 2.16 -6.86
C ASN A 126 5.75 1.36 -8.09
N ALA A 127 5.98 0.04 -7.93
CA ALA A 127 6.35 -0.82 -9.05
C ALA A 127 5.21 -0.97 -10.06
N MET A 128 3.96 -1.14 -9.61
CA MET A 128 2.81 -1.33 -10.50
C MET A 128 2.36 -0.04 -11.21
N GLY A 129 2.46 1.11 -10.54
CA GLY A 129 2.09 2.40 -11.11
C GLY A 129 0.65 2.44 -11.64
N LEU A 130 0.48 2.74 -12.93
CA LEU A 130 -0.83 2.81 -13.59
C LEU A 130 -1.59 1.48 -13.58
N LEU A 131 -0.91 0.33 -13.48
CA LEU A 131 -1.57 -0.98 -13.43
C LEU A 131 -2.40 -1.19 -12.16
N LEU A 132 -2.18 -0.36 -11.13
CA LEU A 132 -3.02 -0.35 -9.93
C LEU A 132 -4.51 -0.09 -10.24
N LEU A 133 -4.82 0.58 -11.36
CA LEU A 133 -6.19 0.85 -11.78
C LEU A 133 -7.06 -0.42 -11.83
N ALA A 134 -6.47 -1.56 -12.19
CA ALA A 134 -7.17 -2.86 -12.21
C ALA A 134 -7.64 -3.31 -10.81
N HIS A 135 -6.98 -2.85 -9.75
CA HIS A 135 -7.26 -3.22 -8.36
C HIS A 135 -8.00 -2.13 -7.58
N PHE A 136 -8.33 -0.98 -8.21
CA PHE A 136 -8.93 0.16 -7.53
C PHE A 136 -10.22 -0.18 -6.80
N ARG A 137 -11.10 -0.99 -7.41
CA ARG A 137 -12.36 -1.37 -6.75
C ARG A 137 -12.13 -2.01 -5.39
N ARG A 138 -11.11 -2.86 -5.26
CA ARG A 138 -10.78 -3.59 -4.05
C ARG A 138 -10.04 -2.70 -3.05
N ILE A 139 -9.01 -2.01 -3.54
CA ILE A 139 -8.19 -1.10 -2.73
C ILE A 139 -9.03 0.02 -2.13
N PHE A 140 -9.86 0.71 -2.94
CA PHE A 140 -10.63 1.85 -2.46
C PHE A 140 -11.75 1.46 -1.49
N VAL A 141 -12.33 0.27 -1.61
CA VAL A 141 -13.29 -0.23 -0.60
C VAL A 141 -12.62 -0.32 0.77
N LEU A 142 -11.44 -0.94 0.85
CA LEU A 142 -10.67 -1.03 2.09
C LEU A 142 -10.21 0.35 2.57
N VAL A 143 -9.68 1.20 1.68
CA VAL A 143 -9.25 2.56 2.02
C VAL A 143 -10.39 3.38 2.63
N PHE A 144 -11.58 3.38 2.03
CA PHE A 144 -12.71 4.16 2.55
C PHE A 144 -13.17 3.64 3.91
N GLN A 145 -13.14 2.33 4.13
CA GLN A 145 -13.42 1.77 5.45
C GLN A 145 -12.36 2.19 6.46
N TRP A 146 -11.09 2.19 6.07
CA TRP A 146 -9.97 2.40 6.98
C TRP A 146 -9.65 3.86 7.27
N LEU A 147 -10.09 4.78 6.41
CA LEU A 147 -10.05 6.23 6.66
C LEU A 147 -10.83 6.64 7.91
N HIS A 148 -11.81 5.84 8.32
CA HIS A 148 -12.65 6.06 9.50
C HIS A 148 -12.30 5.16 10.67
N ALA A 149 -11.08 4.59 10.69
CA ALA A 149 -10.60 3.81 11.82
C ALA A 149 -10.60 4.62 13.12
N GLU A 150 -10.73 3.93 14.26
CA GLU A 150 -10.70 4.56 15.57
C GLU A 150 -9.32 5.14 15.90
N ASP A 151 -8.25 4.47 15.47
CA ASP A 151 -6.87 4.86 15.77
C ASP A 151 -6.24 5.76 14.70
N ASP A 152 -5.51 6.77 15.17
CA ASP A 152 -4.88 7.80 14.34
C ASP A 152 -3.78 7.24 13.42
N GLU A 153 -3.06 6.22 13.90
CA GLU A 153 -1.99 5.53 13.17
C GLU A 153 -2.52 4.95 11.84
N THR A 154 -3.63 4.21 11.89
CA THR A 154 -4.27 3.67 10.70
C THR A 154 -4.65 4.78 9.73
N ILE A 155 -5.30 5.85 10.20
CA ILE A 155 -5.74 6.97 9.34
C ILE A 155 -4.53 7.58 8.63
N ILE A 156 -3.45 7.83 9.36
CA ILE A 156 -2.20 8.40 8.81
C ILE A 156 -1.62 7.51 7.72
N LEU A 157 -1.50 6.20 7.99
CA LEU A 157 -0.96 5.24 7.04
C LEU A 157 -1.83 5.12 5.78
N VAL A 158 -3.15 5.11 5.94
CA VAL A 158 -4.09 5.11 4.80
C VAL A 158 -3.90 6.37 3.95
N LEU A 159 -3.82 7.54 4.57
CA LEU A 159 -3.60 8.80 3.85
C LEU A 159 -2.27 8.80 3.07
N GLU A 160 -1.21 8.22 3.64
CA GLU A 160 0.07 8.07 2.93
C GLU A 160 -0.05 7.15 1.72
N ARG A 161 -0.75 6.01 1.83
CA ARG A 161 -0.98 5.11 0.70
C ARG A 161 -1.89 5.75 -0.36
N VAL A 162 -2.94 6.47 0.04
CA VAL A 162 -3.79 7.24 -0.88
C VAL A 162 -2.98 8.27 -1.64
N HIS A 163 -2.12 9.03 -0.95
CA HIS A 163 -1.25 10.00 -1.59
C HIS A 163 -0.36 9.34 -2.65
N THR A 164 0.26 8.19 -2.33
CA THR A 164 1.06 7.41 -3.28
C THR A 164 0.23 6.94 -4.48
N ILE A 165 -0.95 6.36 -4.25
CA ILE A 165 -1.86 5.90 -5.34
C ILE A 165 -2.26 7.05 -6.26
N VAL A 166 -2.68 8.19 -5.69
CA VAL A 166 -3.08 9.37 -6.46
C VAL A 166 -1.91 9.91 -7.29
N LYS A 167 -0.71 9.94 -6.70
CA LYS A 167 0.51 10.38 -7.39
C LYS A 167 0.85 9.49 -8.59
N LEU A 168 0.73 8.17 -8.42
CA LEU A 168 1.16 7.18 -9.42
C LEU A 168 0.20 7.03 -10.58
N THR A 169 -1.10 7.16 -10.34
CA THR A 169 -2.11 6.78 -11.32
C THR A 169 -2.58 7.92 -12.23
N TRP A 170 -2.06 9.14 -12.02
CA TRP A 170 -2.45 10.39 -12.71
C TRP A 170 -3.86 10.30 -13.28
N VAL A 171 -4.82 10.27 -12.35
CA VAL A 171 -6.14 9.77 -12.68
C VAL A 171 -6.79 10.68 -13.71
N ARG A 172 -6.99 10.20 -14.94
CA ARG A 172 -7.96 10.79 -15.87
C ARG A 172 -9.28 10.08 -15.62
N LYS A 173 -10.23 10.75 -14.95
CA LYS A 173 -11.60 10.26 -14.68
C LYS A 173 -11.69 8.90 -13.94
N SER A 174 -11.35 8.84 -12.65
CA SER A 174 -11.71 7.68 -11.81
C SER A 174 -13.09 7.89 -11.19
N PRO A 175 -13.96 6.86 -11.17
CA PRO A 175 -15.24 6.93 -10.48
C PRO A 175 -15.08 7.13 -8.96
N PHE A 176 -13.89 6.85 -8.40
CA PHE A 176 -13.63 6.95 -6.97
C PHE A 176 -13.25 8.37 -6.51
N ILE A 177 -12.93 9.30 -7.41
CA ILE A 177 -12.42 10.62 -7.02
C ILE A 177 -13.45 11.45 -6.26
N LEU A 178 -14.70 11.49 -6.75
CA LEU A 178 -15.76 12.27 -6.10
C LEU A 178 -15.96 11.79 -4.67
N ARG A 179 -16.06 10.47 -4.50
CA ARG A 179 -16.17 9.85 -3.18
C ARG A 179 -14.92 10.13 -2.34
N LEU A 180 -13.73 10.02 -2.91
CA LEU A 180 -12.48 10.29 -2.17
C LEU A 180 -12.45 11.71 -1.61
N ILE A 181 -12.89 12.71 -2.38
CA ILE A 181 -12.96 14.10 -1.90
C ILE A 181 -13.94 14.22 -0.73
N ASP A 182 -15.11 13.59 -0.84
CA ASP A 182 -16.11 13.61 0.24
C ASP A 182 -15.60 12.95 1.52
N GLU A 183 -14.97 11.78 1.40
CA GLU A 183 -14.38 11.05 2.52
C GLU A 183 -13.23 11.85 3.15
N LEU A 184 -12.34 12.45 2.34
CA LEU A 184 -11.25 13.30 2.84
C LEU A 184 -11.78 14.53 3.58
N THR A 185 -12.82 15.18 3.06
CA THR A 185 -13.48 16.32 3.71
C THR A 185 -14.11 15.91 5.04
N LEU A 186 -14.78 14.75 5.08
CA LEU A 186 -15.37 14.22 6.31
C LEU A 186 -14.28 13.93 7.37
N VAL A 187 -13.22 13.23 6.99
CA VAL A 187 -12.09 12.92 7.89
C VAL A 187 -11.40 14.20 8.35
N TYR A 188 -11.28 15.23 7.50
CA TYR A 188 -10.68 16.52 7.88
C TYR A 188 -11.43 17.21 9.03
N LYS A 189 -12.77 17.14 9.01
CA LYS A 189 -13.63 17.67 10.08
C LYS A 189 -13.48 16.84 11.35
N VAL A 190 -13.63 15.52 11.23
CA VAL A 190 -13.53 14.58 12.36
C VAL A 190 -12.14 14.62 13.01
N ALA A 191 -11.09 14.92 12.25
CA ALA A 191 -9.73 15.07 12.74
C ALA A 191 -9.59 16.13 13.85
N ALA A 192 -10.54 17.08 13.98
CA ALA A 192 -10.57 18.02 15.11
C ALA A 192 -10.50 17.33 16.49
N MET A 193 -11.08 16.13 16.57
CA MET A 193 -11.22 15.35 17.80
C MET A 193 -10.12 14.30 17.99
N LYS A 194 -9.19 14.19 17.03
CA LYS A 194 -8.12 13.18 17.01
C LYS A 194 -6.86 13.71 17.72
N LYS A 195 -6.01 12.82 18.24
CA LYS A 195 -4.77 13.22 18.93
C LYS A 195 -3.76 13.77 17.92
N GLU A 196 -3.62 13.10 16.78
CA GLU A 196 -2.73 13.45 15.68
C GLU A 196 -3.40 14.39 14.66
N ARG A 197 -4.26 15.30 15.12
CA ARG A 197 -5.11 16.15 14.26
C ARG A 197 -4.34 16.87 13.15
N GLU A 198 -3.18 17.45 13.47
CA GLU A 198 -2.39 18.24 12.53
C GLU A 198 -1.71 17.35 11.49
N ALA A 199 -1.24 16.17 11.91
CA ALA A 199 -0.61 15.20 11.03
C ALA A 199 -1.60 14.63 10.01
N ILE A 200 -2.85 14.37 10.44
CA ILE A 200 -3.96 13.93 9.58
C ILE A 200 -4.34 15.05 8.61
N ARG A 201 -4.65 16.25 9.12
CA ARG A 201 -5.09 17.39 8.29
C ARG A 201 -4.05 17.80 7.25
N THR A 202 -2.77 17.82 7.63
CA THR A 202 -1.66 18.14 6.70
C THR A 202 -1.59 17.14 5.55
N ARG A 203 -1.79 15.84 5.82
CA ARG A 203 -1.79 14.80 4.77
C ARG A 203 -3.00 14.94 3.85
N ILE A 204 -4.18 15.21 4.40
CA ILE A 204 -5.39 15.46 3.60
C ILE A 204 -5.17 16.66 2.67
N VAL A 205 -4.65 17.77 3.19
CA VAL A 205 -4.31 18.96 2.39
C VAL A 205 -3.37 18.60 1.24
N ARG A 206 -2.31 17.82 1.49
CA ARG A 206 -1.37 17.39 0.44
C ARG A 206 -2.05 16.58 -0.66
N ILE A 207 -2.96 15.68 -0.30
CA ILE A 207 -3.73 14.88 -1.27
C ILE A 207 -4.67 15.78 -2.09
N ILE A 208 -5.37 16.72 -1.45
CA ILE A 208 -6.27 17.66 -2.15
C ILE A 208 -5.49 18.54 -3.13
N VAL A 209 -4.34 19.08 -2.72
CA VAL A 209 -3.46 19.87 -3.60
C VAL A 209 -2.96 19.03 -4.79
N LEU A 210 -2.64 17.75 -4.55
CA LEU A 210 -2.24 16.85 -5.62
C LEU A 210 -3.40 16.59 -6.60
N LEU A 211 -4.61 16.31 -6.10
CA LEU A 211 -5.80 16.12 -6.93
C LEU A 211 -6.15 17.39 -7.74
N GLN A 212 -5.99 18.58 -7.17
CA GLN A 212 -6.16 19.86 -7.88
C GLN A 212 -5.24 19.97 -9.09
N LYS A 213 -3.96 19.66 -8.92
CA LYS A 213 -2.97 19.66 -10.01
C LYS A 213 -3.30 18.64 -11.10
N CYS A 214 -3.92 17.51 -10.74
CA CYS A 214 -4.23 16.42 -11.67
C CYS A 214 -5.53 16.62 -12.46
N GLN A 215 -6.55 17.29 -11.91
CA GLN A 215 -7.93 17.12 -12.39
C GLN A 215 -8.78 18.39 -12.59
N GLY A 216 -8.28 19.60 -12.25
CA GLY A 216 -8.93 20.88 -12.55
C GLY A 216 -10.47 20.87 -12.46
N THR A 217 -11.14 20.75 -13.60
CA THR A 217 -12.60 20.86 -13.77
C THR A 217 -13.45 19.78 -13.06
N GLN A 218 -12.98 18.54 -12.93
CA GLN A 218 -13.73 17.48 -12.22
C GLN A 218 -13.71 17.66 -10.71
N LEU A 219 -12.56 18.12 -10.20
CA LEU A 219 -12.44 18.48 -8.80
C LEU A 219 -13.30 19.69 -8.48
N GLU A 220 -13.33 20.70 -9.36
CA GLU A 220 -14.15 21.90 -9.17
C GLU A 220 -15.62 21.55 -8.96
N ALA A 221 -16.21 20.71 -9.82
CA ALA A 221 -17.60 20.29 -9.67
C ALA A 221 -17.86 19.56 -8.34
N ALA A 222 -16.90 18.77 -7.86
CA ALA A 222 -16.98 18.08 -6.57
C ALA A 222 -16.79 19.03 -5.38
N TRP A 223 -15.97 20.06 -5.55
CA TRP A 223 -15.60 21.03 -4.52
C TRP A 223 -16.65 22.13 -4.35
N GLU A 224 -17.42 22.44 -5.40
CA GLU A 224 -18.48 23.46 -5.37
C GLU A 224 -19.51 23.23 -4.24
N LYS A 225 -19.80 21.99 -3.87
CA LYS A 225 -20.72 21.68 -2.76
C LYS A 225 -20.14 21.93 -1.37
N HIS A 226 -18.81 22.09 -1.27
CA HIS A 226 -18.08 22.27 -0.01
C HIS A 226 -17.57 23.71 0.20
N LYS A 227 -17.78 24.60 -0.78
CA LYS A 227 -17.17 25.95 -0.82
C LYS A 227 -17.62 26.89 0.29
N ASP A 228 -18.84 26.70 0.79
CA ASP A 228 -19.48 27.55 1.80
C ASP A 228 -19.33 27.00 3.23
N ASP A 229 -18.56 25.92 3.39
CA ASP A 229 -18.35 25.28 4.67
C ASP A 229 -17.28 26.03 5.51
N PRO A 230 -17.64 26.56 6.69
CA PRO A 230 -16.72 27.33 7.52
C PRO A 230 -15.56 26.48 8.07
N ASP A 231 -15.78 25.17 8.29
CA ASP A 231 -14.75 24.26 8.81
C ASP A 231 -13.67 23.96 7.77
N LEU A 232 -13.96 24.26 6.50
CA LEU A 232 -13.07 24.03 5.35
C LEU A 232 -12.44 25.32 4.84
N ALA A 233 -12.58 26.45 5.54
CA ALA A 233 -12.05 27.75 5.11
C ALA A 233 -10.55 27.70 4.71
N ALA A 234 -9.75 26.91 5.44
CA ALA A 234 -8.34 26.69 5.13
C ALA A 234 -8.11 25.88 3.83
N LEU A 235 -8.97 24.91 3.54
CA LEU A 235 -8.93 24.15 2.28
C LEU A 235 -9.45 24.98 1.10
N THR A 236 -10.48 25.79 1.34
CA THR A 236 -11.07 26.70 0.35
C THR A 236 -10.10 27.82 -0.04
N SER A 237 -9.30 28.34 0.89
CA SER A 237 -8.26 29.33 0.58
C SER A 237 -7.14 28.71 -0.27
N LEU A 238 -6.72 27.48 0.02
CA LEU A 238 -5.76 26.71 -0.79
C LEU A 238 -6.29 26.38 -2.18
N HIS A 239 -7.58 26.08 -2.29
CA HIS A 239 -8.24 25.89 -3.58
C HIS A 239 -8.24 27.18 -4.43
N ARG A 240 -8.49 28.35 -3.81
CA ARG A 240 -8.47 29.64 -4.53
C ARG A 240 -7.05 30.07 -4.91
N SER A 241 -6.04 29.80 -4.08
CA SER A 241 -4.65 30.19 -4.37
C SER A 241 -4.03 29.37 -5.51
N SER A 242 -4.39 28.09 -5.67
CA SER A 242 -3.93 27.29 -6.80
C SER A 242 -4.52 27.73 -8.15
N LYS A 243 -5.71 28.35 -8.15
CA LYS A 243 -6.32 28.98 -9.35
C LYS A 243 -5.61 30.24 -9.82
N GLY A 244 -5.00 31.01 -8.91
CA GLY A 244 -4.30 32.26 -9.24
C GLY A 244 -2.92 32.06 -9.89
N ALA A 245 -2.40 30.83 -9.92
CA ALA A 245 -1.06 30.51 -10.40
C ALA A 245 -1.00 29.90 -11.82
N LEU A 246 -2.15 29.75 -12.50
CA LEU A 246 -2.20 29.33 -13.90
C LEU A 246 -2.17 30.57 -14.81
N PRO A 247 -1.11 30.78 -15.64
CA PRO A 247 -1.17 31.77 -16.70
C PRO A 247 -2.23 31.34 -17.72
N ARG A 248 -3.03 32.32 -18.18
CA ARG A 248 -4.00 32.15 -19.26
C ARG A 248 -3.33 31.73 -20.56
#